data_AF-A0A432H722-F1
#
_entry.id   AF-A0A432H722-F1
#
_cell.length_a   1.000
_cell.length_b   1.000
_cell.length_c   1.000
_cell.angle_alpha   90.00
_cell.angle_beta   90.00
_cell.angle_gamma   90.00
#
_symmetry.space_group_name_H-M   'P 1'
#
loop_
_entity.id
_entity.type
_entity.pdbx_description
1 polymer ?
#
loop_
_entity_poly.entity_id
_entity_poly.type
_entity_poly.pdbx_seq_one_letter_code
_entity_poly.pdbx_strand_id
1 'polypeptide(L)'
;MNRESLINRLNEHLTAEVTASKIYTAMAEKFEDMDTSLLLKSTAAEEREHARLLREEIQRLGGIPRLFDATLENKVMEIMEDLKNDADLMRLNYVLEKQAIMEYKNDLLSFDDEHLKGVIQRILEDEIQHSSLYHEIIRAFRENKSMLDSESPLDVFIESVDTGIIRLNRTWLEMFMSGIIGALHVTFGALAMSAVAGGFTGLLGAKPAYILGAAIFPIGFILLKLSRSELFTENFLVPVAPVFEGREPVIKLGKLWFWTLFGNLFGAIAFTLLVALGGIHSIGNLPIEHLRHLALYKVSRPYLSEFFSAFWAGVIITTMTWLVLAAKDQVVKMIAIWSTIFILASLSFTHVIVSTSEVFLGMVMGAPISLLLWFKKIFIPGVIGNLAGGLLFISLLHYLQIVHAKKEHERYEKKKEQLISQAILDKLRL
;
A
#
# COMPACT_ATOMS: atom_id res chain seq x y z
N MET A 1 38.76 29.07 -29.22
CA MET A 1 39.07 27.98 -30.19
C MET A 1 39.29 28.58 -31.59
N ASN A 2 40.06 27.96 -32.50
CA ASN A 2 40.20 28.50 -33.87
C ASN A 2 38.94 28.20 -34.73
N ARG A 3 38.69 28.96 -35.81
CA ARG A 3 37.45 28.87 -36.61
C ARG A 3 37.21 27.49 -37.23
N GLU A 4 38.26 26.82 -37.68
CA GLU A 4 38.18 25.50 -38.30
C GLU A 4 37.82 24.42 -37.26
N SER A 5 38.46 24.46 -36.10
CA SER A 5 38.14 23.59 -34.95
C SER A 5 36.72 23.83 -34.43
N LEU A 6 36.22 25.07 -34.48
CA LEU A 6 34.85 25.41 -34.14
C LEU A 6 33.84 24.78 -35.10
N ILE A 7 34.06 24.95 -36.40
CA ILE A 7 33.19 24.37 -37.43
C ILE A 7 33.20 22.84 -37.33
N ASN A 8 34.35 22.22 -37.07
CA ASN A 8 34.42 20.78 -36.86
C ASN A 8 33.62 20.33 -35.64
N ARG A 9 33.77 21.01 -34.49
CA ARG A 9 33.00 20.69 -33.27
C ARG A 9 31.49 20.86 -33.47
N LEU A 10 31.05 21.87 -34.20
CA LEU A 10 29.64 22.05 -34.54
C LEU A 10 29.10 20.97 -35.49
N ASN A 11 29.95 20.45 -36.40
CA ASN A 11 29.57 19.29 -37.23
C ASN A 11 29.46 18.00 -36.41
N GLU A 12 30.24 17.86 -35.33
CA GLU A 12 30.12 16.73 -34.39
C GLU A 12 28.76 16.79 -33.67
N HIS A 13 28.41 17.95 -33.11
CA HIS A 13 27.08 18.19 -32.52
C HIS A 13 25.96 17.95 -33.53
N LEU A 14 26.09 18.48 -34.75
CA LEU A 14 25.10 18.25 -35.80
C LEU A 14 24.90 16.76 -36.09
N THR A 15 26.00 15.98 -36.08
CA THR A 15 25.92 14.54 -36.27
C THR A 15 25.18 13.88 -35.10
N ALA A 16 25.51 14.27 -33.86
CA ALA A 16 24.85 13.77 -32.66
C ALA A 16 23.33 14.01 -32.70
N GLU A 17 22.89 15.24 -33.00
CA GLU A 17 21.47 15.61 -33.09
C GLU A 17 20.70 14.83 -34.15
N VAL A 18 21.30 14.67 -35.34
CA VAL A 18 20.69 13.89 -36.42
C VAL A 18 20.59 12.41 -36.03
N THR A 19 21.60 11.88 -35.35
CA THR A 19 21.61 10.51 -34.85
C THR A 19 20.57 10.32 -33.73
N ALA A 20 20.50 11.23 -32.76
CA ALA A 20 19.53 11.20 -31.66
C ALA A 20 18.10 11.22 -32.19
N SER A 21 17.78 12.09 -33.16
CA SER A 21 16.46 12.12 -33.80
C SER A 21 16.04 10.78 -34.40
N LYS A 22 16.97 10.06 -35.06
CA LYS A 22 16.68 8.74 -35.62
C LYS A 22 16.49 7.69 -34.54
N ILE A 23 17.33 7.70 -33.51
CA ILE A 23 17.25 6.80 -32.36
C ILE A 23 15.88 6.97 -31.68
N TYR A 24 15.47 8.20 -31.35
CA TYR A 24 14.18 8.47 -30.72
C TYR A 24 13.00 8.06 -31.60
N THR A 25 13.10 8.28 -32.92
CA THR A 25 12.08 7.83 -33.88
C THR A 25 11.94 6.31 -33.85
N ALA A 26 13.07 5.58 -33.91
CA ALA A 26 13.08 4.12 -33.87
C ALA A 26 12.62 3.55 -32.51
N MET A 27 12.99 4.21 -31.41
CA MET A 27 12.53 3.82 -30.08
C MET A 27 11.03 4.02 -29.91
N ALA A 28 10.46 5.12 -30.44
CA ALA A 28 9.04 5.39 -30.34
C ALA A 28 8.16 4.29 -30.95
N GLU A 29 8.68 3.51 -31.89
CA GLU A 29 8.01 2.37 -32.51
C GLU A 29 8.04 1.11 -31.64
N LYS A 30 8.95 1.03 -30.65
CA LYS A 30 9.06 -0.11 -29.73
C LYS A 30 8.14 -0.03 -28.52
N PHE A 31 7.67 1.15 -28.13
CA PHE A 31 6.78 1.31 -26.98
C PHE A 31 5.31 1.09 -27.38
N GLU A 32 4.61 0.21 -26.65
CA GLU A 32 3.16 0.02 -26.82
C GLU A 32 2.34 1.15 -26.20
N ASP A 33 2.88 1.82 -25.16
CA ASP A 33 2.24 2.96 -24.51
C ASP A 33 2.22 4.19 -25.43
N MET A 34 1.01 4.68 -25.71
CA MET A 34 0.79 5.75 -26.67
C MET A 34 1.40 7.09 -26.21
N ASP A 35 1.28 7.41 -24.92
CA ASP A 35 1.80 8.67 -24.36
C ASP A 35 3.32 8.70 -24.44
N THR A 36 3.96 7.59 -24.10
CA THR A 36 5.40 7.38 -24.20
C THR A 36 5.89 7.46 -25.65
N SER A 37 5.19 6.81 -26.59
CA SER A 37 5.53 6.86 -28.02
C SER A 37 5.41 8.28 -28.59
N LEU A 38 4.36 9.02 -28.21
CA LEU A 38 4.17 10.41 -28.63
C LEU A 38 5.25 11.32 -28.07
N LEU A 39 5.66 11.11 -26.82
CA LEU A 39 6.76 11.87 -26.23
C LEU A 39 8.06 11.68 -27.01
N LEU A 40 8.46 10.44 -27.27
CA LEU A 40 9.70 10.15 -28.01
C LEU A 40 9.67 10.75 -29.42
N LYS A 41 8.51 10.78 -30.07
CA LYS A 41 8.33 11.48 -31.35
C LYS A 41 8.47 13.00 -31.21
N SER A 42 8.03 13.58 -30.08
CA SER A 42 8.23 15.00 -29.78
C SER A 42 9.71 15.31 -29.60
N THR A 43 10.42 14.55 -28.76
CA THR A 43 11.87 14.69 -28.59
C THR A 43 12.58 14.55 -29.93
N ALA A 44 12.25 13.53 -30.73
CA ALA A 44 12.83 13.36 -32.07
C ALA A 44 12.61 14.56 -33.00
N ALA A 45 11.53 15.33 -32.83
CA ALA A 45 11.26 16.54 -33.59
C ALA A 45 12.09 17.73 -33.07
N GLU A 46 12.30 17.83 -31.75
CA GLU A 46 13.16 18.82 -31.11
C GLU A 46 14.62 18.63 -31.53
N GLU A 47 15.14 17.40 -31.59
CA GLU A 47 16.49 17.11 -32.10
C GLU A 47 16.69 17.50 -33.58
N ARG A 48 15.63 17.44 -34.40
CA ARG A 48 15.70 17.94 -35.78
C ARG A 48 15.80 19.45 -35.83
N GLU A 49 15.18 20.13 -34.88
CA GLU A 49 15.26 21.57 -34.74
C GLU A 49 16.64 21.99 -34.22
N HIS A 50 17.21 21.28 -33.25
CA HIS A 50 18.60 21.44 -32.83
C HIS A 50 19.57 21.27 -34.00
N ALA A 51 19.43 20.18 -34.77
CA ALA A 51 20.20 19.95 -35.98
C ALA A 51 20.04 21.09 -37.01
N ARG A 52 18.84 21.68 -37.15
CA ARG A 52 18.61 22.83 -38.03
C ARG A 52 19.38 24.05 -37.55
N LEU A 53 19.27 24.39 -36.27
CA LEU A 53 19.99 25.52 -35.66
C LEU A 53 21.50 25.39 -35.84
N LEU A 54 22.06 24.20 -35.62
CA LEU A 54 23.49 23.94 -35.81
C LEU A 54 23.92 24.09 -37.28
N ARG A 55 23.11 23.64 -38.25
CA ARG A 55 23.42 23.83 -39.69
C ARG A 55 23.49 25.30 -40.06
N GLU A 56 22.52 26.09 -39.60
CA GLU A 56 22.48 27.53 -39.86
C GLU A 56 23.69 28.23 -39.28
N GLU A 57 24.11 27.82 -38.09
CA GLU A 57 25.27 28.39 -37.40
C GLU A 57 26.59 27.99 -38.09
N ILE A 58 26.74 26.74 -38.53
CA ILE A 58 27.88 26.30 -39.35
C ILE A 58 27.97 27.14 -40.64
N GLN A 59 26.84 27.37 -41.31
CA GLN A 59 26.78 28.17 -42.54
C GLN A 59 27.09 29.65 -42.27
N ARG A 60 26.59 30.22 -41.17
CA ARG A 60 26.88 31.60 -40.73
C ARG A 60 28.38 31.80 -40.51
N LEU A 61 29.04 30.79 -39.93
CA LEU A 61 30.49 30.76 -39.74
C LEU A 61 31.26 30.43 -41.03
N GLY A 62 30.59 30.29 -42.18
CA GLY A 62 31.16 29.99 -43.49
C GLY A 62 31.71 28.57 -43.64
N GLY A 63 31.26 27.63 -42.81
CA GLY A 63 31.53 26.21 -42.91
C GLY A 63 30.52 25.48 -43.79
N ILE A 64 30.82 24.21 -44.09
CA ILE A 64 29.90 23.31 -44.81
C ILE A 64 29.38 22.29 -43.78
N PRO A 65 28.05 22.19 -43.57
CA PRO A 65 27.48 21.14 -42.73
C PRO A 65 27.82 19.75 -43.27
N ARG A 66 28.35 18.89 -42.39
CA ARG A 66 28.74 17.51 -42.70
C ARG A 66 28.29 16.61 -41.56
N LEU A 67 27.86 15.41 -41.93
CA LEU A 67 27.58 14.33 -40.99
C LEU A 67 28.76 13.37 -40.97
N PHE A 68 29.19 13.00 -39.77
CA PHE A 68 30.20 11.97 -39.57
C PHE A 68 29.57 10.56 -39.56
N ASP A 69 30.41 9.53 -39.56
CA ASP A 69 30.00 8.13 -39.75
C ASP A 69 28.98 7.65 -38.71
N ALA A 70 28.04 6.79 -39.14
CA ALA A 70 26.88 6.30 -38.37
C ALA A 70 27.23 5.26 -37.28
N THR A 71 28.47 5.27 -36.80
CA THR A 71 28.99 4.29 -35.83
C THR A 71 28.25 4.33 -34.50
N LEU A 72 27.89 5.52 -34.02
CA LEU A 72 27.09 5.69 -32.80
C LEU A 72 25.64 5.19 -33.00
N GLU A 73 25.01 5.54 -34.12
CA GLU A 73 23.66 5.10 -34.48
C GLU A 73 23.55 3.57 -34.47
N ASN A 74 24.49 2.87 -35.13
CA ASN A 74 24.51 1.41 -35.19
C ASN A 74 24.70 0.77 -33.81
N LYS A 75 25.60 1.31 -32.99
CA LYS A 75 25.83 0.80 -31.61
C LYS A 75 24.60 0.98 -30.73
N VAL A 76 23.94 2.14 -30.80
CA VAL A 76 22.72 2.38 -30.02
C VAL A 76 21.59 1.45 -30.47
N MET A 77 21.43 1.23 -31.78
CA MET A 77 20.43 0.31 -32.32
C MET A 77 20.68 -1.15 -31.87
N GLU A 78 21.93 -1.60 -31.83
CA GLU A 78 22.29 -2.93 -31.29
C GLU A 78 21.95 -3.04 -29.80
N ILE A 79 22.29 -2.03 -28.99
CA ILE A 79 21.91 -1.99 -27.57
C ILE A 79 20.39 -2.01 -27.43
N MET A 80 19.65 -1.26 -28.24
CA MET A 80 18.19 -1.24 -28.23
C MET A 80 17.57 -2.61 -28.52
N GLU A 81 18.19 -3.44 -29.37
CA GLU A 81 17.74 -4.82 -29.63
C GLU A 81 17.97 -5.75 -28.44
N ASP A 82 19.06 -5.55 -27.70
CA ASP A 82 19.38 -6.31 -26.49
C ASP A 82 18.45 -6.00 -25.31
N LEU A 83 17.88 -4.79 -25.26
CA LEU A 83 17.04 -4.32 -24.17
C LEU A 83 15.61 -4.88 -24.26
N LYS A 84 15.20 -5.64 -23.24
CA LYS A 84 13.94 -6.39 -23.23
C LYS A 84 12.78 -5.72 -22.50
N ASN A 85 12.99 -4.58 -21.84
CA ASN A 85 11.93 -3.90 -21.10
C ASN A 85 11.96 -2.39 -21.30
N ASP A 86 10.77 -1.79 -21.24
CA ASP A 86 10.48 -0.37 -21.44
C ASP A 86 11.28 0.54 -20.51
N ALA A 87 11.50 0.13 -19.26
CA ALA A 87 12.28 0.90 -18.30
C ALA A 87 13.76 0.99 -18.69
N ASP A 88 14.34 -0.09 -19.22
CA ASP A 88 15.73 -0.11 -19.67
C ASP A 88 15.90 0.63 -21.00
N LEU A 89 14.92 0.56 -21.90
CA LEU A 89 14.88 1.39 -23.11
C LEU A 89 14.84 2.88 -22.75
N MET A 90 14.03 3.28 -21.76
CA MET A 90 14.02 4.66 -21.29
C MET A 90 15.32 5.07 -20.58
N ARG A 91 15.98 4.14 -19.88
CA ARG A 91 17.30 4.41 -19.28
C ARG A 91 18.35 4.72 -20.34
N LEU A 92 18.28 4.06 -21.50
CA LEU A 92 19.18 4.37 -22.62
C LEU A 92 18.99 5.82 -23.07
N ASN A 93 17.74 6.27 -23.28
CA ASN A 93 17.44 7.68 -23.61
C ASN A 93 17.99 8.65 -22.56
N TYR A 94 17.71 8.38 -21.28
CA TYR A 94 18.22 9.20 -20.19
C TYR A 94 19.75 9.32 -20.18
N VAL A 95 20.47 8.24 -20.50
CA VAL A 95 21.94 8.23 -20.57
C VAL A 95 22.44 9.05 -21.77
N LEU A 96 21.76 8.97 -22.92
CA LEU A 96 22.10 9.74 -24.11
C LEU A 96 21.98 11.25 -23.84
N GLU A 97 20.86 11.72 -23.28
CA GLU A 97 20.71 13.16 -22.93
C GLU A 97 21.75 13.60 -21.90
N LYS A 98 22.05 12.78 -20.90
CA LYS A 98 23.10 13.11 -19.91
C LYS A 98 24.47 13.27 -20.54
N GLN A 99 24.77 12.52 -21.60
CA GLN A 99 26.00 12.68 -22.35
C GLN A 99 25.97 13.99 -23.14
N ALA A 100 24.89 14.27 -23.89
CA ALA A 100 24.73 15.51 -24.65
C ALA A 100 24.84 16.76 -23.76
N ILE A 101 24.15 16.79 -22.61
CA ILE A 101 24.26 17.85 -21.59
C ILE A 101 25.72 18.09 -21.19
N MET A 102 26.49 17.02 -20.97
CA MET A 102 27.89 17.14 -20.55
C MET A 102 28.75 17.74 -21.67
N GLU A 103 28.53 17.33 -22.91
CA GLU A 103 29.25 17.83 -24.08
C GLU A 103 28.94 19.31 -24.34
N TYR A 104 27.66 19.70 -24.39
CA TYR A 104 27.26 21.09 -24.57
C TYR A 104 27.74 22.00 -23.44
N LYS A 105 27.66 21.54 -22.18
CA LYS A 105 28.13 22.33 -21.04
C LYS A 105 29.64 22.56 -21.06
N ASN A 106 30.42 21.55 -21.46
CA ASN A 106 31.87 21.69 -21.59
C ASN A 106 32.22 22.68 -22.71
N ASP A 107 31.51 22.61 -23.83
CA ASP A 107 31.78 23.44 -25.00
C ASP A 107 31.34 24.90 -24.82
N LEU A 108 30.28 25.15 -24.05
CA LEU A 108 29.80 26.51 -23.75
C LEU A 108 30.89 27.38 -23.08
N LEU A 109 31.81 26.76 -22.33
CA LEU A 109 32.96 27.42 -21.71
C LEU A 109 34.09 27.76 -22.70
N SER A 110 34.07 27.17 -23.91
CA SER A 110 35.15 27.24 -24.91
C SER A 110 34.86 28.18 -26.08
N PHE A 111 33.60 28.63 -26.22
CA PHE A 111 33.14 29.51 -27.30
C PHE A 111 33.22 30.99 -26.87
N ASP A 112 33.71 31.84 -27.76
CA ASP A 112 33.80 33.30 -27.52
C ASP A 112 32.64 34.07 -28.18
N ASP A 113 31.91 33.46 -29.12
CA ASP A 113 30.82 34.08 -29.87
C ASP A 113 29.50 34.04 -29.09
N GLU A 114 28.97 35.21 -28.71
CA GLU A 114 27.75 35.35 -27.92
C GLU A 114 26.48 34.85 -28.63
N HIS A 115 26.40 34.96 -29.97
CA HIS A 115 25.27 34.43 -30.72
C HIS A 115 25.27 32.90 -30.66
N LEU A 116 26.43 32.29 -30.91
CA LEU A 116 26.59 30.84 -30.83
C LEU A 116 26.30 30.33 -29.41
N LYS A 117 26.80 31.01 -28.37
CA LYS A 117 26.48 30.65 -26.98
C LYS A 117 24.97 30.62 -26.72
N GLY A 118 24.23 31.60 -27.24
CA GLY A 118 22.77 31.63 -27.11
C GLY A 118 22.09 30.42 -27.78
N VAL A 119 22.57 30.01 -28.96
CA VAL A 119 22.06 28.81 -29.65
C VAL A 119 22.34 27.55 -28.85
N ILE A 120 23.58 27.36 -28.38
CA ILE A 120 23.98 26.18 -27.60
C ILE A 120 23.29 26.14 -26.24
N GLN A 121 23.10 27.30 -25.59
CA GLN A 121 22.39 27.38 -24.32
C GLN A 121 20.93 26.93 -24.47
N ARG A 122 20.26 27.32 -25.56
CA ARG A 122 18.90 26.86 -25.83
C ARG A 122 18.82 25.34 -25.98
N ILE A 123 19.73 24.76 -26.77
CA ILE A 123 19.80 23.30 -26.94
C ILE A 123 20.06 22.62 -25.59
N LEU A 124 21.00 23.13 -24.80
CA LEU A 124 21.30 22.61 -23.45
C LEU A 124 20.09 22.66 -22.51
N GLU A 125 19.26 23.70 -22.58
CA GLU A 125 18.03 23.81 -21.78
C GLU A 125 17.01 22.73 -22.16
N ASP A 126 16.81 22.49 -23.46
CA ASP A 126 15.92 21.46 -23.99
C ASP A 126 16.41 20.05 -23.57
N GLU A 127 17.70 19.77 -23.69
CA GLU A 127 18.37 18.53 -23.26
C GLU A 127 18.19 18.24 -21.76
N ILE A 128 18.31 19.26 -20.90
CA ILE A 128 18.07 19.13 -19.46
C ILE A 128 16.60 18.77 -19.20
N GLN A 129 15.67 19.33 -19.98
CA GLN A 129 14.25 19.07 -19.86
C GLN A 129 13.93 17.62 -20.28
N HIS A 130 14.46 17.14 -21.41
CA HIS A 130 14.31 15.75 -21.86
C HIS A 130 14.82 14.76 -20.83
N SER A 131 16.05 14.98 -20.34
CA SER A 131 16.67 14.14 -19.30
C SER A 131 15.82 14.07 -18.03
N SER A 132 15.23 15.19 -17.61
CA SER A 132 14.38 15.24 -16.42
C SER A 132 13.07 14.47 -16.63
N LEU A 133 12.45 14.61 -17.80
CA LEU A 133 11.22 13.92 -18.16
C LEU A 133 11.40 12.41 -18.28
N TYR A 134 12.48 11.96 -18.91
CA TYR A 134 12.82 10.53 -18.95
C TYR A 134 13.08 9.96 -17.56
N HIS A 135 13.70 10.72 -16.66
CA HIS A 135 13.89 10.29 -15.28
C HIS A 135 12.54 10.07 -14.56
N GLU A 136 11.54 10.93 -14.78
CA GLU A 136 10.20 10.78 -14.22
C GLU A 136 9.46 9.56 -14.80
N ILE A 137 9.55 9.33 -16.11
CA ILE A 137 8.92 8.18 -16.77
C ILE A 137 9.55 6.86 -16.31
N ILE A 138 10.88 6.83 -16.20
CA ILE A 138 11.59 5.67 -15.63
C ILE A 138 11.09 5.40 -14.21
N ARG A 139 10.80 6.42 -13.41
CA ARG A 139 10.21 6.27 -12.08
C ARG A 139 8.78 5.72 -12.15
N ALA A 140 7.93 6.19 -13.06
CA ALA A 140 6.58 5.68 -13.26
C ALA A 140 6.58 4.19 -13.65
N PHE A 141 7.47 3.78 -14.56
CA PHE A 141 7.66 2.36 -14.91
C PHE A 141 8.09 1.51 -13.71
N ARG A 142 8.85 2.07 -12.76
CA ARG A 142 9.24 1.38 -11.51
C ARG A 142 8.04 1.16 -10.58
N GLU A 143 7.22 2.20 -10.37
CA GLU A 143 6.05 2.13 -9.50
C GLU A 143 4.99 1.14 -10.03
N ASN A 144 4.84 1.03 -11.35
CA ASN A 144 3.95 0.02 -11.96
C ASN A 144 4.49 -1.41 -11.88
N LYS A 145 5.82 -1.62 -11.96
CA LYS A 145 6.39 -2.98 -11.89
C LYS A 145 6.44 -3.54 -10.47
N SER A 146 6.66 -2.69 -9.44
CA SER A 146 6.56 -3.13 -8.04
C SER A 146 5.15 -3.61 -7.68
N MET A 147 4.11 -3.13 -8.36
CA MET A 147 2.73 -3.60 -8.18
C MET A 147 2.50 -5.03 -8.73
N LEU A 148 3.33 -5.52 -9.67
CA LEU A 148 3.06 -6.74 -10.44
C LEU A 148 3.76 -8.00 -9.91
N ASP A 149 4.92 -7.89 -9.25
CA ASP A 149 5.64 -9.03 -8.63
C ASP A 149 5.51 -8.98 -7.08
N SER A 150 4.36 -9.42 -6.56
CA SER A 150 3.94 -9.17 -5.17
C SER A 150 4.26 -10.30 -4.18
N GLU A 151 5.31 -10.11 -3.37
CA GLU A 151 5.58 -10.89 -2.15
C GLU A 151 6.13 -10.04 -0.97
N SER A 152 6.35 -8.72 -1.14
CA SER A 152 7.05 -7.92 -0.13
C SER A 152 6.10 -7.27 0.89
N PRO A 153 6.53 -7.05 2.15
CA PRO A 153 5.77 -6.26 3.14
C PRO A 153 5.43 -4.83 2.67
N LEU A 154 6.18 -4.29 1.71
CA LEU A 154 5.92 -2.97 1.12
C LEU A 154 4.66 -2.98 0.27
N ASP A 155 4.44 -4.04 -0.52
CA ASP A 155 3.28 -4.14 -1.42
C ASP A 155 1.98 -4.28 -0.62
N VAL A 156 2.00 -5.13 0.41
CA VAL A 156 0.88 -5.28 1.36
C VAL A 156 0.54 -3.95 2.01
N PHE A 157 1.54 -3.13 2.31
CA PHE A 157 1.32 -1.81 2.87
C PHE A 157 0.72 -0.83 1.87
N ILE A 158 1.20 -0.80 0.62
CA ILE A 158 0.66 0.06 -0.42
C ILE A 158 -0.83 -0.28 -0.66
N GLU A 159 -1.17 -1.57 -0.76
CA GLU A 159 -2.57 -2.02 -0.84
C GLU A 159 -3.40 -1.55 0.38
N SER A 160 -2.80 -1.60 1.57
CA SER A 160 -3.45 -1.12 2.80
C SER A 160 -3.70 0.39 2.78
N VAL A 161 -2.80 1.18 2.18
CA VAL A 161 -2.96 2.63 2.04
C VAL A 161 -4.15 2.93 1.13
N ASP A 162 -4.19 2.33 -0.06
CA ASP A 162 -5.24 2.60 -1.05
C ASP A 162 -6.62 2.13 -0.55
N THR A 163 -6.67 0.94 0.04
CA THR A 163 -7.88 0.43 0.70
C THR A 163 -8.30 1.34 1.87
N GLY A 164 -7.34 1.85 2.63
CA GLY A 164 -7.57 2.78 3.73
C GLY A 164 -8.22 4.10 3.26
N ILE A 165 -7.73 4.68 2.17
CA ILE A 165 -8.29 5.90 1.56
C ILE A 165 -9.77 5.67 1.20
N ILE A 166 -10.08 4.56 0.52
CA ILE A 166 -11.46 4.21 0.17
C ILE A 166 -12.32 4.10 1.43
N ARG A 167 -11.83 3.38 2.45
CA ARG A 167 -12.58 3.15 3.70
C ARG A 167 -12.86 4.43 4.48
N LEU A 168 -11.92 5.38 4.50
CA LEU A 168 -12.03 6.65 5.23
C LEU A 168 -13.01 7.65 4.56
N ASN A 169 -13.15 7.57 3.23
CA ASN A 169 -13.98 8.47 2.43
C ASN A 169 -15.46 8.06 2.35
N ARG A 170 -15.84 6.91 2.92
CA ARG A 170 -17.25 6.50 2.99
C ARG A 170 -18.12 7.45 3.81
N THR A 171 -19.42 7.34 3.56
CA THR A 171 -20.44 8.09 4.31
C THR A 171 -20.55 7.59 5.75
N TRP A 172 -21.00 8.46 6.66
CA TRP A 172 -21.20 8.07 8.06
C TRP A 172 -22.23 6.93 8.20
N LEU A 173 -23.27 6.94 7.36
CA LEU A 173 -24.33 5.94 7.39
C LEU A 173 -23.81 4.57 6.98
N GLU A 174 -22.99 4.51 5.93
CA GLU A 174 -22.35 3.26 5.51
C GLU A 174 -21.44 2.68 6.62
N MET A 175 -20.63 3.53 7.27
CA MET A 175 -19.79 3.12 8.41
C MET A 175 -20.62 2.58 9.58
N PHE A 176 -21.71 3.28 9.92
CA PHE A 176 -22.60 2.90 11.01
C PHE A 176 -23.34 1.58 10.73
N MET A 177 -23.92 1.44 9.53
CA MET A 177 -24.63 0.23 9.12
C MET A 177 -23.70 -0.97 9.03
N SER A 178 -22.50 -0.76 8.48
CA SER A 178 -21.44 -1.79 8.46
C SER A 178 -21.07 -2.23 9.89
N GLY A 179 -20.99 -1.28 10.82
CA GLY A 179 -20.80 -1.55 12.24
C GLY A 179 -21.91 -2.42 12.85
N ILE A 180 -23.18 -2.13 12.56
CA ILE A 180 -24.31 -2.94 13.03
C ILE A 180 -24.16 -4.37 12.53
N ILE A 181 -23.98 -4.55 11.22
CA ILE A 181 -23.86 -5.86 10.58
C ILE A 181 -22.67 -6.65 11.17
N GLY A 182 -21.53 -5.99 11.36
CA GLY A 182 -20.35 -6.60 11.97
C GLY A 182 -20.63 -7.11 13.39
N ALA A 183 -21.33 -6.34 14.21
CA ALA A 183 -21.72 -6.77 15.56
C ALA A 183 -22.69 -7.97 15.54
N LEU A 184 -23.64 -8.02 14.61
CA LEU A 184 -24.54 -9.17 14.46
C LEU A 184 -23.75 -10.45 14.15
N HIS A 185 -22.81 -10.38 13.20
CA HIS A 185 -21.99 -11.53 12.81
C HIS A 185 -21.13 -12.09 13.95
N VAL A 186 -20.42 -11.23 14.70
CA VAL A 186 -19.64 -11.71 15.85
C VAL A 186 -20.52 -12.23 16.98
N THR A 187 -21.74 -11.69 17.12
CA THR A 187 -22.72 -12.19 18.11
C THR A 187 -23.23 -13.58 17.73
N PHE A 188 -23.47 -13.86 16.44
CA PHE A 188 -23.76 -15.22 15.98
C PHE A 188 -22.60 -16.18 16.26
N GLY A 189 -21.35 -15.75 16.07
CA GLY A 189 -20.17 -16.52 16.46
C GLY A 189 -20.14 -16.84 17.96
N ALA A 190 -20.42 -15.85 18.82
CA ALA A 190 -20.47 -16.01 20.27
C ALA A 190 -21.58 -17.00 20.70
N LEU A 191 -22.75 -16.93 20.06
CA LEU A 191 -23.84 -17.88 20.29
C LEU A 191 -23.47 -19.29 19.86
N ALA A 192 -22.86 -19.46 18.68
CA ALA A 192 -22.45 -20.77 18.19
C ALA A 192 -21.39 -21.40 19.12
N MET A 193 -20.39 -20.63 19.54
CA MET A 193 -19.42 -21.04 20.55
C MET A 193 -20.12 -21.48 21.84
N SER A 194 -21.06 -20.67 22.34
CA SER A 194 -21.76 -20.93 23.59
C SER A 194 -22.67 -22.15 23.50
N ALA A 195 -23.32 -22.38 22.36
CA ALA A 195 -24.15 -23.55 22.10
C ALA A 195 -23.33 -24.84 22.14
N VAL A 196 -22.17 -24.85 21.47
CA VAL A 196 -21.27 -26.01 21.49
C VAL A 196 -20.70 -26.23 22.89
N ALA A 197 -20.19 -25.18 23.54
CA ALA A 197 -19.65 -25.31 24.88
C ALA A 197 -20.71 -25.77 25.89
N GLY A 198 -21.92 -25.22 25.85
CA GLY A 198 -23.02 -25.65 26.71
C GLY A 198 -23.46 -27.09 26.45
N GLY A 199 -23.61 -27.48 25.19
CA GLY A 199 -24.03 -28.83 24.80
C GLY A 199 -23.04 -29.93 25.19
N PHE A 200 -21.74 -29.64 25.14
CA PHE A 200 -20.71 -30.62 25.50
C PHE A 200 -20.30 -30.59 26.97
N THR A 201 -20.68 -29.57 27.75
CA THR A 201 -20.21 -29.43 29.15
C THR A 201 -20.62 -30.62 30.03
N GLY A 202 -21.83 -31.14 29.87
CA GLY A 202 -22.29 -32.31 30.65
C GLY A 202 -21.59 -33.62 30.28
N LEU A 203 -21.08 -33.74 29.04
CA LEU A 203 -20.43 -34.95 28.53
C LEU A 203 -18.91 -34.95 28.75
N LEU A 204 -18.25 -33.82 28.49
CA LEU A 204 -16.78 -33.72 28.46
C LEU A 204 -16.21 -32.89 29.62
N GLY A 205 -17.07 -32.24 30.42
CA GLY A 205 -16.68 -31.24 31.40
C GLY A 205 -16.45 -29.84 30.79
N ALA A 206 -16.38 -28.82 31.65
CA ALA A 206 -16.39 -27.42 31.23
C ALA A 206 -15.18 -27.00 30.37
N LYS A 207 -13.97 -27.48 30.70
CA LYS A 207 -12.74 -27.05 29.99
C LYS A 207 -12.67 -27.58 28.55
N PRO A 208 -12.83 -28.89 28.27
CA PRO A 208 -12.82 -29.38 26.89
C PRO A 208 -13.98 -28.81 26.06
N ALA A 209 -15.17 -28.69 26.66
CA ALA A 209 -16.32 -28.10 26.00
C ALA A 209 -16.10 -26.62 25.62
N TYR A 210 -15.45 -25.83 26.50
CA TYR A 210 -15.06 -24.45 26.18
C TYR A 210 -14.14 -24.39 24.96
N ILE A 211 -13.12 -25.24 24.88
CA ILE A 211 -12.17 -25.25 23.76
C ILE A 211 -12.86 -25.65 22.45
N LEU A 212 -13.77 -26.64 22.49
CA LEU A 212 -14.59 -27.00 21.32
C LEU A 212 -15.47 -25.83 20.88
N GLY A 213 -16.11 -25.13 21.82
CA GLY A 213 -16.88 -23.92 21.51
C GLY A 213 -16.00 -22.83 20.89
N ALA A 214 -14.83 -22.58 21.46
CA ALA A 214 -13.89 -21.59 20.96
C ALA A 214 -13.43 -21.88 19.51
N ALA A 215 -13.33 -23.15 19.11
CA ALA A 215 -13.02 -23.55 17.74
C ALA A 215 -14.13 -23.20 16.73
N ILE A 216 -15.36 -23.00 17.19
CA ILE A 216 -16.53 -22.62 16.38
C ILE A 216 -16.72 -21.10 16.32
N PHE A 217 -16.23 -20.36 17.31
CA PHE A 217 -16.31 -18.90 17.36
C PHE A 217 -15.88 -18.17 16.06
N PRO A 218 -14.82 -18.60 15.33
CA PRO A 218 -14.37 -17.89 14.14
C PRO A 218 -15.38 -17.78 13.00
N ILE A 219 -16.44 -18.59 12.97
CA ILE A 219 -17.51 -18.47 11.98
C ILE A 219 -18.07 -17.04 11.96
N GLY A 220 -18.22 -16.40 13.12
CA GLY A 220 -18.71 -15.01 13.20
C GLY A 220 -17.80 -14.01 12.46
N PHE A 221 -16.49 -14.16 12.57
CA PHE A 221 -15.53 -13.29 11.86
C PHE A 221 -15.41 -13.64 10.38
N ILE A 222 -15.62 -14.89 9.99
CA ILE A 222 -15.69 -15.29 8.57
C ILE A 222 -16.93 -14.65 7.91
N LEU A 223 -18.10 -14.70 8.56
CA LEU A 223 -19.32 -14.02 8.09
C LEU A 223 -19.09 -12.51 7.97
N LEU A 224 -18.45 -11.91 8.98
CA LEU A 224 -18.08 -10.50 8.97
C LEU A 224 -17.21 -10.14 7.75
N LYS A 225 -16.16 -10.92 7.51
CA LYS A 225 -15.24 -10.65 6.40
C LYS A 225 -15.92 -10.83 5.04
N LEU A 226 -16.69 -11.90 4.86
CA LEU A 226 -17.38 -12.19 3.59
C LEU A 226 -18.48 -11.18 3.26
N SER A 227 -19.15 -10.65 4.29
CA SER A 227 -20.15 -9.58 4.14
C SER A 227 -19.55 -8.20 3.93
N ARG A 228 -18.22 -8.05 3.99
CA ARG A 228 -17.51 -6.77 3.93
C ARG A 228 -18.02 -5.77 4.99
N SER A 229 -18.47 -6.30 6.13
CA SER A 229 -18.84 -5.49 7.29
C SER A 229 -17.62 -5.19 8.17
N GLU A 230 -17.75 -4.26 9.12
CA GLU A 230 -16.61 -3.74 9.85
C GLU A 230 -16.81 -3.66 11.36
N LEU A 231 -15.75 -3.99 12.09
CA LEU A 231 -15.62 -3.68 13.52
C LEU A 231 -14.76 -2.45 13.74
N PHE A 232 -15.02 -1.72 14.82
CA PHE A 232 -14.11 -0.71 15.35
C PHE A 232 -12.66 -1.22 15.47
N THR A 233 -12.46 -2.45 15.94
CA THR A 233 -11.15 -3.04 16.24
C THR A 233 -10.34 -3.46 15.01
N GLU A 234 -10.97 -3.69 13.86
CA GLU A 234 -10.25 -4.03 12.62
C GLU A 234 -9.71 -2.78 11.90
N ASN A 235 -10.13 -1.59 12.36
CA ASN A 235 -9.78 -0.30 11.77
C ASN A 235 -8.44 0.26 12.30
N PHE A 236 -7.63 -0.54 12.98
CA PHE A 236 -6.37 -0.10 13.58
C PHE A 236 -5.16 -0.26 12.66
N LEU A 237 -5.30 -0.92 11.51
CA LEU A 237 -4.23 -1.12 10.53
C LEU A 237 -4.52 -0.40 9.22
N VAL A 238 -5.50 -0.89 8.44
CA VAL A 238 -5.77 -0.42 7.07
C VAL A 238 -6.13 1.07 7.01
N PRO A 239 -7.09 1.59 7.80
CA PRO A 239 -7.43 3.01 7.76
C PRO A 239 -6.35 3.91 8.39
N VAL A 240 -5.40 3.34 9.14
CA VAL A 240 -4.30 4.09 9.78
C VAL A 240 -3.15 4.31 8.80
N ALA A 241 -2.87 3.34 7.92
CA ALA A 241 -1.83 3.42 6.91
C ALA A 241 -1.83 4.74 6.10
N PRO A 242 -2.94 5.20 5.48
CA PRO A 242 -2.93 6.45 4.72
C PRO A 242 -2.76 7.69 5.60
N VAL A 243 -3.10 7.63 6.89
CA VAL A 243 -2.89 8.72 7.83
C VAL A 243 -1.41 8.82 8.20
N PHE A 244 -0.74 7.69 8.43
CA PHE A 244 0.71 7.65 8.67
C PHE A 244 1.53 8.11 7.46
N GLU A 245 1.03 7.86 6.24
CA GLU A 245 1.62 8.36 4.99
C GLU A 245 1.23 9.82 4.67
N GLY A 246 0.43 10.48 5.51
CA GLY A 246 0.00 11.86 5.29
C GLY A 246 -0.95 12.06 4.10
N ARG A 247 -1.55 10.98 3.57
CA ARG A 247 -2.50 11.02 2.45
C ARG A 247 -3.92 11.35 2.87
N GLU A 248 -4.29 11.08 4.12
CA GLU A 248 -5.61 11.38 4.68
C GLU A 248 -5.50 12.01 6.08
N PRO A 249 -6.40 12.93 6.47
CA PRO A 249 -6.33 13.60 7.76
C PRO A 249 -6.85 12.71 8.89
N VAL A 250 -6.24 12.83 10.07
CA VAL A 250 -6.60 12.09 11.30
C VAL A 250 -8.09 12.20 11.67
N ILE A 251 -8.74 13.32 11.30
CA ILE A 251 -10.17 13.52 11.58
C ILE A 251 -11.07 12.50 10.86
N LYS A 252 -10.70 12.05 9.66
CA LYS A 252 -11.46 11.00 8.95
C LYS A 252 -11.33 9.65 9.64
N LEU A 253 -10.17 9.36 10.23
CA LEU A 253 -9.94 8.16 11.04
C LEU A 253 -10.80 8.19 12.30
N GLY A 254 -10.83 9.33 13.00
CA GLY A 254 -11.72 9.54 14.15
C GLY A 254 -13.20 9.37 13.80
N LYS A 255 -13.64 9.90 12.64
CA LYS A 255 -15.00 9.72 12.10
C LYS A 255 -15.31 8.22 11.91
N LEU A 256 -14.43 7.48 11.25
CA LEU A 256 -14.61 6.05 11.01
C LEU A 256 -14.72 5.26 12.32
N TRP A 257 -13.78 5.47 13.24
CA TRP A 257 -13.79 4.79 14.54
C TRP A 257 -15.04 5.09 15.36
N PHE A 258 -15.48 6.35 15.38
CA PHE A 258 -16.70 6.74 16.07
C PHE A 258 -17.93 6.01 15.51
N TRP A 259 -18.19 6.12 14.21
CA TRP A 259 -19.42 5.54 13.63
C TRP A 259 -19.42 4.01 13.62
N THR A 260 -18.28 3.38 13.41
CA THR A 260 -18.16 1.91 13.49
C THR A 260 -18.36 1.41 14.92
N LEU A 261 -17.76 2.06 15.93
CA LEU A 261 -17.96 1.70 17.34
C LEU A 261 -19.42 1.86 17.77
N PHE A 262 -20.05 2.99 17.42
CA PHE A 262 -21.47 3.22 17.72
C PHE A 262 -22.38 2.22 17.01
N GLY A 263 -22.11 1.92 15.74
CA GLY A 263 -22.82 0.89 14.99
C GLY A 263 -22.67 -0.48 15.63
N ASN A 264 -21.44 -0.84 16.04
CA ASN A 264 -21.19 -2.11 16.70
C ASN A 264 -21.95 -2.23 18.04
N LEU A 265 -21.92 -1.19 18.87
CA LEU A 265 -22.65 -1.16 20.14
C LEU A 265 -24.16 -1.24 19.92
N PHE A 266 -24.68 -0.48 18.96
CA PHE A 266 -26.10 -0.53 18.61
C PHE A 266 -26.51 -1.93 18.15
N GLY A 267 -25.72 -2.57 17.28
CA GLY A 267 -25.97 -3.93 16.81
C GLY A 267 -25.99 -4.96 17.95
N ALA A 268 -25.04 -4.88 18.88
CA ALA A 268 -25.00 -5.78 20.05
C ALA A 268 -26.21 -5.58 20.99
N ILE A 269 -26.60 -4.33 21.23
CA ILE A 269 -27.79 -3.99 22.02
C ILE A 269 -29.06 -4.47 21.33
N ALA A 270 -29.23 -4.16 20.05
CA ALA A 270 -30.40 -4.55 19.28
C ALA A 270 -30.56 -6.08 19.24
N PHE A 271 -29.46 -6.81 18.99
CA PHE A 271 -29.46 -8.28 19.05
C PHE A 271 -29.94 -8.78 20.41
N THR A 272 -29.35 -8.27 21.48
CA THR A 272 -29.66 -8.68 22.86
C THR A 272 -31.11 -8.39 23.22
N LEU A 273 -31.64 -7.22 22.82
CA LEU A 273 -33.03 -6.85 23.04
C LEU A 273 -33.99 -7.80 22.30
N LEU A 274 -33.68 -8.17 21.05
CA LEU A 274 -34.50 -9.12 20.30
C LEU A 274 -34.53 -10.50 20.97
N VAL A 275 -33.39 -10.96 21.52
CA VAL A 275 -33.34 -12.20 22.32
C VAL A 275 -34.15 -12.06 23.60
N ALA A 276 -34.06 -10.93 24.30
CA ALA A 276 -34.84 -10.69 25.52
C ALA A 276 -36.35 -10.69 25.24
N LEU A 277 -36.79 -10.07 24.14
CA LEU A 277 -38.19 -9.98 23.74
C LEU A 277 -38.77 -11.34 23.28
N GLY A 278 -37.99 -12.11 22.52
CA GLY A 278 -38.43 -13.44 22.07
C GLY A 278 -38.21 -14.55 23.12
N GLY A 279 -37.52 -14.24 24.21
CA GLY A 279 -37.27 -15.15 25.32
C GLY A 279 -36.27 -16.26 24.99
N ILE A 280 -36.23 -17.27 25.86
CA ILE A 280 -35.25 -18.35 25.83
C ILE A 280 -35.24 -19.17 24.53
N HIS A 281 -36.38 -19.20 23.82
CA HIS A 281 -36.52 -19.94 22.56
C HIS A 281 -35.86 -19.23 21.37
N SER A 282 -35.52 -17.94 21.47
CA SER A 282 -34.85 -17.20 20.39
C SER A 282 -33.44 -17.69 20.08
N ILE A 283 -32.75 -18.30 21.05
CA ILE A 283 -31.37 -18.81 20.89
C ILE A 283 -31.19 -20.27 21.32
N GLY A 284 -32.27 -20.92 21.77
CA GLY A 284 -32.23 -22.27 22.34
C GLY A 284 -31.65 -22.32 23.76
N ASN A 285 -31.65 -23.51 24.36
CA ASN A 285 -31.24 -23.70 25.76
C ASN A 285 -29.74 -23.96 25.95
N LEU A 286 -29.05 -24.49 24.94
CA LEU A 286 -27.63 -24.86 25.03
C LEU A 286 -26.72 -23.68 25.43
N PRO A 287 -26.87 -22.45 24.89
CA PRO A 287 -25.93 -21.36 25.16
C PRO A 287 -26.01 -20.77 26.58
N ILE A 288 -27.11 -20.98 27.30
CA ILE A 288 -27.53 -20.14 28.43
C ILE A 288 -26.50 -20.14 29.56
N GLU A 289 -26.21 -21.32 30.09
CA GLU A 289 -25.36 -21.44 31.27
C GLU A 289 -23.91 -21.05 30.97
N HIS A 290 -23.46 -21.36 29.75
CA HIS A 290 -22.15 -20.93 29.27
C HIS A 290 -22.04 -19.40 29.19
N LEU A 291 -23.01 -18.72 28.56
CA LEU A 291 -23.04 -17.26 28.45
C LEU A 291 -23.08 -16.59 29.83
N ARG A 292 -23.90 -17.10 30.74
CA ARG A 292 -24.01 -16.60 32.12
C ARG A 292 -22.67 -16.69 32.85
N HIS A 293 -22.01 -17.85 32.78
CA HIS A 293 -20.69 -18.05 33.37
C HIS A 293 -19.60 -17.21 32.72
N LEU A 294 -19.57 -17.14 31.39
CA LEU A 294 -18.58 -16.38 30.64
C LEU A 294 -18.66 -14.88 30.95
N ALA A 295 -19.87 -14.34 31.02
CA ALA A 295 -20.10 -12.94 31.39
C ALA A 295 -19.61 -12.63 32.81
N LEU A 296 -19.95 -13.49 33.78
CA LEU A 296 -19.51 -13.35 35.17
C LEU A 296 -17.98 -13.46 35.31
N TYR A 297 -17.38 -14.41 34.61
CA TYR A 297 -15.94 -14.59 34.59
C TYR A 297 -15.23 -13.34 34.07
N LYS A 298 -15.67 -12.77 32.94
CA LYS A 298 -15.06 -11.56 32.36
C LYS A 298 -15.15 -10.36 33.30
N VAL A 299 -16.32 -10.07 33.87
CA VAL A 299 -16.47 -8.90 34.78
C VAL A 299 -15.76 -9.09 36.13
N SER A 300 -15.47 -10.33 36.53
CA SER A 300 -14.76 -10.64 37.78
C SER A 300 -13.26 -10.31 37.73
N ARG A 301 -12.69 -10.12 36.53
CA ARG A 301 -11.25 -9.93 36.37
C ARG A 301 -10.77 -8.63 37.05
N PRO A 302 -9.55 -8.63 37.62
CA PRO A 302 -8.88 -7.41 38.05
C PRO A 302 -8.67 -6.46 36.87
N TYR A 303 -8.72 -5.14 37.11
CA TYR A 303 -8.63 -4.13 36.05
C TYR A 303 -7.36 -4.24 35.21
N LEU A 304 -6.22 -4.52 35.84
CA LEU A 304 -4.95 -4.65 35.14
C LEU A 304 -4.93 -5.91 34.26
N SER A 305 -5.43 -7.04 34.77
CA SER A 305 -5.54 -8.28 34.00
C SER A 305 -6.49 -8.12 32.81
N GLU A 306 -7.59 -7.39 33.00
CA GLU A 306 -8.58 -7.12 31.96
C GLU A 306 -8.04 -6.17 30.88
N PHE A 307 -7.27 -5.16 31.28
CA PHE A 307 -6.54 -4.31 30.35
C PHE A 307 -5.54 -5.10 29.49
N PHE A 308 -4.71 -5.96 30.07
CA PHE A 308 -3.76 -6.76 29.29
C PHE A 308 -4.43 -7.84 28.44
N SER A 309 -5.54 -8.43 28.92
CA SER A 309 -6.41 -9.28 28.11
C SER A 309 -6.92 -8.53 26.87
N ALA A 310 -7.35 -7.28 27.04
CA ALA A 310 -7.76 -6.42 25.93
C ALA A 310 -6.58 -6.00 25.03
N PHE A 311 -5.41 -5.74 25.60
CA PHE A 311 -4.18 -5.49 24.83
C PHE A 311 -3.89 -6.63 23.86
N TRP A 312 -3.88 -7.88 24.35
CA TRP A 312 -3.62 -9.04 23.49
C TRP A 312 -4.73 -9.31 22.48
N ALA A 313 -6.00 -9.03 22.80
CA ALA A 313 -7.06 -9.02 21.80
C ALA A 313 -6.81 -8.00 20.68
N GLY A 314 -6.33 -6.80 21.00
CA GLY A 314 -5.96 -5.79 20.00
C GLY A 314 -4.84 -6.25 19.09
N VAL A 315 -3.80 -6.85 19.69
CA VAL A 315 -2.67 -7.44 18.97
C VAL A 315 -3.15 -8.49 17.97
N ILE A 316 -3.90 -9.50 18.42
CA ILE A 316 -4.25 -10.64 17.55
C ILE A 316 -5.24 -10.25 16.43
N ILE A 317 -6.16 -9.32 16.68
CA ILE A 317 -7.08 -8.81 15.65
C ILE A 317 -6.33 -8.02 14.58
N THR A 318 -5.39 -7.18 14.99
CA THR A 318 -4.61 -6.38 14.03
C THR A 318 -3.67 -7.27 13.21
N THR A 319 -3.08 -8.29 13.86
CA THR A 319 -2.33 -9.36 13.16
C THR A 319 -3.21 -10.11 12.18
N MET A 320 -4.44 -10.46 12.53
CA MET A 320 -5.39 -11.07 11.60
C MET A 320 -5.62 -10.17 10.38
N THR A 321 -5.84 -8.86 10.59
CA THR A 321 -6.02 -7.91 9.49
C THR A 321 -4.81 -7.91 8.56
N TRP A 322 -3.59 -7.90 9.09
CA TRP A 322 -2.35 -7.99 8.29
C TRP A 322 -2.27 -9.30 7.49
N LEU A 323 -2.48 -10.45 8.14
CA LEU A 323 -2.44 -11.76 7.48
C LEU A 323 -3.47 -11.87 6.34
N VAL A 324 -4.66 -11.31 6.54
CA VAL A 324 -5.74 -11.32 5.54
C VAL A 324 -5.43 -10.40 4.35
N LEU A 325 -4.69 -9.31 4.55
CA LEU A 325 -4.19 -8.47 3.44
C LEU A 325 -3.07 -9.19 2.69
N ALA A 326 -2.10 -9.76 3.41
CA ALA A 326 -0.96 -10.43 2.80
C ALA A 326 -1.35 -11.70 2.02
N ALA A 327 -2.43 -12.36 2.39
CA ALA A 327 -2.94 -13.52 1.67
C ALA A 327 -3.63 -13.13 0.36
N LYS A 328 -3.33 -13.84 -0.74
CA LYS A 328 -4.05 -13.67 -2.03
C LYS A 328 -5.28 -14.57 -2.13
N ASP A 329 -5.14 -15.82 -1.71
CA ASP A 329 -6.18 -16.85 -1.78
C ASP A 329 -7.26 -16.69 -0.68
N GLN A 330 -8.52 -16.92 -1.04
CA GLN A 330 -9.66 -16.77 -0.12
C GLN A 330 -9.67 -17.84 0.98
N VAL A 331 -9.28 -19.07 0.67
CA VAL A 331 -9.20 -20.15 1.67
C VAL A 331 -8.10 -19.84 2.68
N VAL A 332 -6.95 -19.35 2.23
CA VAL A 332 -5.86 -18.89 3.12
C VAL A 332 -6.33 -17.75 4.03
N LYS A 333 -7.10 -16.78 3.51
CA LYS A 333 -7.72 -15.72 4.33
C LYS A 333 -8.65 -16.32 5.40
N MET A 334 -9.48 -17.29 5.04
CA MET A 334 -10.37 -17.96 6.00
C MET A 334 -9.59 -18.72 7.07
N ILE A 335 -8.50 -19.41 6.72
CA ILE A 335 -7.64 -20.12 7.68
C ILE A 335 -6.95 -19.12 8.63
N ALA A 336 -6.47 -17.99 8.12
CA ALA A 336 -5.86 -16.94 8.94
C ALA A 336 -6.87 -16.35 9.95
N ILE A 337 -8.10 -16.06 9.50
CA ILE A 337 -9.21 -15.63 10.37
C ILE A 337 -9.52 -16.71 11.39
N TRP A 338 -9.68 -17.96 10.96
CA TRP A 338 -10.00 -19.07 11.85
C TRP A 338 -8.96 -19.21 12.97
N SER A 339 -7.68 -19.24 12.60
CA SER A 339 -6.57 -19.47 13.54
C SER A 339 -6.45 -18.35 14.57
N THR A 340 -6.50 -17.09 14.11
CA THR A 340 -6.35 -15.92 14.99
C THR A 340 -7.54 -15.74 15.92
N ILE A 341 -8.76 -15.95 15.41
CA ILE A 341 -9.98 -15.81 16.20
C ILE A 341 -10.19 -17.00 17.15
N PHE A 342 -9.71 -18.19 16.79
CA PHE A 342 -9.63 -19.32 17.71
C PHE A 342 -8.70 -19.01 18.90
N ILE A 343 -7.53 -18.41 18.67
CA ILE A 343 -6.63 -17.96 19.74
C ILE A 343 -7.34 -16.96 20.66
N LEU A 344 -8.02 -15.98 20.07
CA LEU A 344 -8.79 -14.98 20.82
C LEU A 344 -9.85 -15.60 21.73
N ALA A 345 -10.64 -16.54 21.20
CA ALA A 345 -11.71 -17.20 21.96
C ALA A 345 -11.19 -18.20 22.99
N SER A 346 -10.22 -19.05 22.62
CA SER A 346 -9.67 -20.10 23.49
C SER A 346 -8.98 -19.53 24.73
N LEU A 347 -8.33 -18.37 24.60
CA LEU A 347 -7.70 -17.64 25.70
C LEU A 347 -8.66 -16.65 26.38
N SER A 348 -9.88 -16.53 25.88
CA SER A 348 -10.92 -15.64 26.40
C SER A 348 -10.46 -14.17 26.49
N PHE A 349 -9.71 -13.71 25.50
CA PHE A 349 -9.26 -12.31 25.48
C PHE A 349 -10.46 -11.35 25.40
N THR A 350 -10.25 -10.13 25.90
CA THR A 350 -11.29 -9.10 25.96
C THR A 350 -11.27 -8.31 24.67
N HIS A 351 -12.08 -8.73 23.72
CA HIS A 351 -12.36 -7.94 22.54
C HIS A 351 -13.60 -7.08 22.81
N VAL A 352 -13.48 -5.75 22.77
CA VAL A 352 -14.52 -4.83 23.24
C VAL A 352 -15.90 -5.11 22.65
N ILE A 353 -16.01 -5.34 21.34
CA ILE A 353 -17.31 -5.63 20.69
C ILE A 353 -17.84 -7.02 21.07
N VAL A 354 -17.05 -8.07 20.84
CA VAL A 354 -17.41 -9.46 21.19
C VAL A 354 -17.78 -9.59 22.66
N SER A 355 -16.94 -9.11 23.57
CA SER A 355 -17.18 -9.20 25.00
C SER A 355 -18.33 -8.32 25.48
N THR A 356 -18.67 -7.25 24.75
CA THR A 356 -19.93 -6.55 24.97
C THR A 356 -21.12 -7.44 24.61
N SER A 357 -21.11 -8.09 23.44
CA SER A 357 -22.18 -9.03 23.05
C SER A 357 -22.31 -10.20 24.03
N GLU A 358 -21.20 -10.83 24.43
CA GLU A 358 -21.18 -11.94 25.38
C GLU A 358 -21.76 -11.54 26.73
N VAL A 359 -21.36 -10.37 27.26
CA VAL A 359 -21.84 -9.88 28.56
C VAL A 359 -23.29 -9.46 28.50
N PHE A 360 -23.73 -8.79 27.44
CA PHE A 360 -25.13 -8.40 27.26
C PHE A 360 -26.06 -9.62 27.11
N LEU A 361 -25.66 -10.62 26.33
CA LEU A 361 -26.38 -11.88 26.29
C LEU A 361 -26.38 -12.56 27.66
N GLY A 362 -25.24 -12.60 28.36
CA GLY A 362 -25.16 -13.13 29.73
C GLY A 362 -26.10 -12.44 30.71
N MET A 363 -26.28 -11.11 30.62
CA MET A 363 -27.25 -10.35 31.41
C MET A 363 -28.68 -10.83 31.14
N VAL A 364 -29.07 -11.02 29.87
CA VAL A 364 -30.39 -11.57 29.51
C VAL A 364 -30.56 -13.01 29.99
N MET A 365 -29.47 -13.78 30.04
CA MET A 365 -29.44 -15.15 30.60
C MET A 365 -29.40 -15.17 32.15
N GLY A 366 -29.58 -14.03 32.82
CA GLY A 366 -29.71 -13.95 34.27
C GLY A 366 -28.41 -13.71 35.03
N ALA A 367 -27.32 -13.32 34.38
CA ALA A 367 -26.12 -12.86 35.09
C ALA A 367 -26.41 -11.51 35.78
N PRO A 368 -26.19 -11.37 37.11
CA PRO A 368 -26.47 -10.15 37.86
C PRO A 368 -25.41 -9.06 37.63
N ILE A 369 -25.28 -8.60 36.38
CA ILE A 369 -24.29 -7.60 35.96
C ILE A 369 -25.05 -6.31 35.62
N SER A 370 -24.65 -5.19 36.21
CA SER A 370 -25.20 -3.88 35.86
C SER A 370 -24.51 -3.30 34.62
N LEU A 371 -25.20 -2.43 33.87
CA LEU A 371 -24.60 -1.69 32.77
C LEU A 371 -23.38 -0.87 33.22
N LEU A 372 -23.42 -0.30 34.43
CA LEU A 372 -22.28 0.42 35.00
C LEU A 372 -21.07 -0.50 35.22
N LEU A 373 -21.30 -1.73 35.68
CA LEU A 373 -20.23 -2.71 35.89
C LEU A 373 -19.63 -3.14 34.55
N TRP A 374 -20.46 -3.46 33.55
CA TRP A 374 -19.99 -3.74 32.18
C TRP A 374 -19.16 -2.58 31.63
N PHE A 375 -19.65 -1.35 31.76
CA PHE A 375 -18.96 -0.17 31.22
C PHE A 375 -17.57 0.01 31.84
N LYS A 376 -17.47 -0.11 33.18
CA LYS A 376 -16.20 0.04 33.90
C LYS A 376 -15.25 -1.14 33.71
N LYS A 377 -15.76 -2.37 33.72
CA LYS A 377 -14.93 -3.59 33.69
C LYS A 377 -14.58 -4.04 32.29
N ILE A 378 -15.47 -3.88 31.32
CA ILE A 378 -15.31 -4.46 29.98
C ILE A 378 -15.08 -3.37 28.95
N PHE A 379 -15.98 -2.38 28.89
CA PHE A 379 -15.96 -1.41 27.80
C PHE A 379 -14.71 -0.51 27.85
N ILE A 380 -14.46 0.19 28.96
CA ILE A 380 -13.32 1.10 29.08
C ILE A 380 -11.98 0.35 28.90
N PRO A 381 -11.68 -0.73 29.65
CA PRO A 381 -10.41 -1.44 29.46
C PRO A 381 -10.31 -2.09 28.08
N GLY A 382 -11.44 -2.57 27.54
CA GLY A 382 -11.56 -3.13 26.20
C GLY A 382 -11.15 -2.15 25.10
N VAL A 383 -11.76 -0.95 25.06
CA VAL A 383 -11.42 0.08 24.06
C VAL A 383 -9.95 0.46 24.15
N ILE A 384 -9.48 0.81 25.35
CA ILE A 384 -8.11 1.32 25.54
C ILE A 384 -7.09 0.21 25.25
N GLY A 385 -7.31 -0.99 25.78
CA GLY A 385 -6.42 -2.13 25.58
C GLY A 385 -6.38 -2.56 24.12
N ASN A 386 -7.54 -2.74 23.47
CA ASN A 386 -7.57 -3.14 22.06
C ASN A 386 -6.87 -2.10 21.17
N LEU A 387 -7.09 -0.80 21.41
CA LEU A 387 -6.43 0.26 20.66
C LEU A 387 -4.92 0.27 20.93
N ALA A 388 -4.48 0.14 22.18
CA ALA A 388 -3.04 0.10 22.51
C ALA A 388 -2.33 -1.11 21.86
N GLY A 389 -2.92 -2.30 21.95
CA GLY A 389 -2.33 -3.51 21.36
C GLY A 389 -2.40 -3.55 19.84
N GLY A 390 -3.47 -3.02 19.25
CA GLY A 390 -3.60 -3.01 17.79
C GLY A 390 -2.79 -1.90 17.14
N LEU A 391 -3.08 -0.65 17.52
CA LEU A 391 -2.48 0.53 16.90
C LEU A 391 -1.04 0.75 17.33
N LEU A 392 -0.80 0.86 18.64
CA LEU A 392 0.51 1.29 19.15
C LEU A 392 1.56 0.18 19.11
N PHE A 393 1.13 -1.08 19.07
CA PHE A 393 2.04 -2.22 18.99
C PHE A 393 2.13 -2.75 17.56
N ILE A 394 1.10 -3.42 17.03
CA ILE A 394 1.20 -4.10 15.73
C ILE A 394 1.28 -3.14 14.55
N SER A 395 0.39 -2.16 14.43
CA SER A 395 0.41 -1.24 13.29
C SER A 395 1.68 -0.38 13.26
N LEU A 396 2.17 0.05 14.42
CA LEU A 396 3.44 0.78 14.52
C LEU A 396 4.63 -0.10 14.13
N LEU A 397 4.69 -1.36 14.59
CA LEU A 397 5.77 -2.28 14.23
C LEU A 397 5.81 -2.56 12.73
N HIS A 398 4.66 -2.82 12.10
CA HIS A 398 4.60 -2.96 10.64
C HIS A 398 5.05 -1.68 9.95
N TYR A 399 4.54 -0.51 10.37
CA TYR A 399 4.95 0.76 9.78
C TYR A 399 6.47 0.97 9.86
N LEU A 400 7.09 0.68 11.00
CA LEU A 400 8.55 0.76 11.16
C LEU A 400 9.29 -0.24 10.26
N GLN A 401 8.79 -1.46 10.11
CA GLN A 401 9.34 -2.45 9.17
C GLN A 401 9.32 -1.91 7.73
N ILE A 402 8.21 -1.28 7.34
CA ILE A 402 7.99 -0.77 5.97
C ILE A 402 8.86 0.45 5.69
N VAL A 403 9.00 1.38 6.64
CA VAL A 403 9.87 2.56 6.46
C VAL A 403 11.32 2.15 6.19
N HIS A 404 11.80 1.09 6.84
CA HIS A 404 13.13 0.55 6.56
C HIS A 404 13.19 -0.18 5.21
N ALA A 405 12.15 -0.96 4.88
CA ALA A 405 12.07 -1.63 3.58
C ALA A 405 12.06 -0.64 2.41
N LYS A 406 11.32 0.47 2.50
CA LYS A 406 11.29 1.55 1.49
C LYS A 406 12.69 2.11 1.23
N LYS A 407 13.43 2.46 2.29
CA LYS A 407 14.78 3.03 2.18
C LYS A 407 15.77 2.08 1.52
N GLU A 408 15.74 0.80 1.89
CA GLU A 408 16.62 -0.20 1.28
C GLU A 408 16.24 -0.48 -0.18
N HIS A 409 14.95 -0.54 -0.50
CA HIS A 409 14.48 -0.69 -1.88
C HIS A 409 14.91 0.49 -2.76
N GLU A 410 14.73 1.73 -2.31
CA GLU A 410 15.22 2.93 -2.99
C GLU A 410 16.74 2.90 -3.23
N ARG A 411 17.51 2.41 -2.24
CA ARG A 411 18.96 2.31 -2.34
C ARG A 411 19.40 1.24 -3.34
N TYR A 412 18.74 0.08 -3.33
CA TYR A 412 18.96 -0.99 -4.29
C TYR A 412 18.65 -0.51 -5.72
N GLU A 413 17.50 0.13 -5.92
CA GLU A 413 17.10 0.64 -7.23
C GLU A 413 18.05 1.73 -7.74
N LYS A 414 18.49 2.67 -6.89
CA LYS A 414 19.52 3.66 -7.25
C LYS A 414 20.84 3.01 -7.69
N LYS A 415 21.27 1.95 -6.99
CA LYS A 415 22.50 1.22 -7.34
C LYS A 415 22.34 0.47 -8.66
N LYS A 416 21.20 -0.18 -8.87
CA LYS A 416 20.87 -0.88 -10.13
C LYS A 416 20.83 0.09 -11.31
N GLU A 417 20.20 1.25 -11.12
CA GLU A 417 20.19 2.35 -12.09
C GLU A 417 21.61 2.80 -12.45
N GLN A 418 22.47 3.03 -11.45
CA GLN A 418 23.87 3.38 -11.70
C GLN A 418 24.62 2.31 -12.51
N LEU A 419 24.44 1.03 -12.18
CA LEU A 419 25.11 -0.08 -12.88
C LEU A 419 24.65 -0.20 -14.34
N ILE A 420 23.36 -0.02 -14.61
CA ILE A 420 22.81 -0.06 -15.96
C ILE A 420 23.31 1.13 -16.77
N SER A 421 23.26 2.34 -16.21
CA SER A 421 23.82 3.53 -16.86
C SER A 421 25.31 3.38 -17.17
N GLN A 422 26.10 2.82 -16.24
CA GLN A 422 27.51 2.53 -16.45
C GLN A 422 27.73 1.53 -17.59
N ALA A 423 26.97 0.42 -17.61
CA ALA A 423 27.09 -0.59 -18.66
C ALA A 423 26.74 -0.05 -20.06
N ILE A 424 25.75 0.84 -20.14
CA ILE A 424 25.41 1.55 -21.38
C ILE A 424 26.58 2.43 -21.81
N LEU A 425 27.12 3.26 -20.90
CA LEU A 425 28.27 4.13 -21.21
C LEU A 425 29.52 3.35 -21.64
N ASP A 426 29.80 2.19 -21.02
CA ASP A 426 30.93 1.34 -21.40
C ASP A 426 30.74 0.75 -22.80
N LYS A 427 29.52 0.33 -23.17
CA LYS A 427 29.18 -0.11 -24.54
C LYS A 427 29.28 1.02 -25.58
N LEU A 428 29.06 2.27 -25.18
CA LEU A 428 29.18 3.44 -26.08
C LEU A 428 30.64 3.88 -26.31
N ARG A 429 31.57 3.55 -25.39
CA ARG A 429 32.99 3.97 -25.44
C ARG A 429 33.92 3.04 -26.24
N LEU A 430 33.54 1.77 -26.43
CA LEU A 430 34.14 0.82 -27.38
C LEU A 430 33.51 1.07 -28.74
#